data_AF-A0A9P7BZT3-F1
#
_entry.id   AF-A0A9P7BZT3-F1
#
_cell.length_a   1.000
_cell.length_b   1.000
_cell.length_c   1.000
_cell.angle_alpha   90.00
_cell.angle_beta   90.00
_cell.angle_gamma   90.00
#
_symmetry.space_group_name_H-M   'P 1'
#
loop_
_entity.id
_entity.type
_entity.pdbx_description
1 polymer ?
#
loop_
_entity_poly.entity_id
_entity_poly.type
_entity_poly.pdbx_seq_one_letter_code
_entity_poly.pdbx_strand_id
1 'polypeptide(L)'
;MAYASQGGLGLPDTTYYTDAKNADKLKAYQAHVAKVLELSGVAAADAAKQAEDVVKFETRLAKASKSRVELSRNVELFYNPVTLADADKLTPNFSWTEFFKR
;
A
#
# COMPACT_ATOMS: atom_id res chain seq x y z
N MET A 1 3.87 12.02 -20.91
CA MET A 1 3.58 10.63 -20.50
C MET A 1 3.42 10.62 -19.00
N ALA A 2 2.46 9.88 -18.48
CA ALA A 2 2.25 9.67 -17.05
C ALA A 2 2.59 8.22 -16.70
N TYR A 3 3.02 8.00 -15.46
CA TYR A 3 3.36 6.68 -14.93
C TYR A 3 2.60 6.46 -13.63
N ALA A 4 2.09 5.25 -13.44
CA ALA A 4 1.47 4.81 -12.20
C ALA A 4 2.18 3.54 -11.71
N SER A 5 2.45 3.46 -10.41
CA SER A 5 3.10 2.32 -9.78
C SER A 5 2.40 1.96 -8.47
N GLN A 6 2.58 0.73 -8.00
CA GLN A 6 2.15 0.34 -6.66
C GLN A 6 2.77 1.25 -5.59
N GLY A 7 2.02 1.54 -4.53
CA GLY A 7 2.43 2.36 -3.41
C GLY A 7 1.49 2.16 -2.22
N GLY A 8 1.68 2.94 -1.16
CA GLY A 8 0.78 2.94 0.00
C GLY A 8 1.12 1.94 1.11
N LEU A 9 2.32 1.34 1.09
CA LEU A 9 2.84 0.55 2.21
C LEU A 9 3.77 1.42 3.07
N GLY A 10 3.60 1.39 4.39
CA GLY A 10 4.51 2.05 5.33
C GLY A 10 5.82 1.29 5.59
N LEU A 11 5.87 -0.02 5.31
CA LEU A 11 7.09 -0.83 5.43
C LEU A 11 7.75 -1.07 4.05
N PRO A 12 9.07 -1.36 4.01
CA PRO A 12 9.85 -1.32 2.78
C PRO A 12 9.48 -2.35 1.70
N ASP A 13 8.79 -3.44 2.08
CA ASP A 13 8.45 -4.52 1.15
C ASP A 13 7.22 -5.30 1.63
N THR A 14 6.49 -5.90 0.69
CA THR A 14 5.34 -6.79 0.94
C THR A 14 5.62 -7.91 1.94
N THR A 15 6.85 -8.45 1.94
CA THR A 15 7.28 -9.55 2.81
C THR A 15 7.27 -9.19 4.29
N TYR A 16 7.31 -7.90 4.65
CA TYR A 16 7.17 -7.47 6.05
C TYR A 16 5.75 -7.72 6.60
N TYR A 17 4.75 -7.77 5.72
CA TYR A 17 3.35 -8.00 6.09
C TYR A 17 2.95 -9.47 5.97
N THR A 18 3.64 -10.26 5.14
CA THR A 18 3.23 -11.64 4.81
C THR A 18 4.10 -12.72 5.46
N ASP A 19 5.39 -12.48 5.70
CA ASP A 19 6.29 -13.50 6.25
C ASP A 19 6.25 -13.52 7.77
N ALA A 20 6.05 -14.70 8.36
CA ALA A 20 6.03 -14.89 9.82
C ALA A 20 7.33 -14.42 10.52
N LYS A 21 8.48 -14.47 9.83
CA LYS A 21 9.78 -14.00 10.34
C LYS A 21 9.83 -12.50 10.62
N ASN A 22 8.89 -11.73 10.06
CA ASN A 22 8.79 -10.29 10.22
C ASN A 22 7.66 -9.88 11.18
N ALA A 23 7.00 -10.83 11.85
CA ALA A 23 5.88 -10.55 12.75
C ALA A 23 6.27 -9.61 13.91
N ASP A 24 7.52 -9.71 14.39
CA ASP A 24 8.10 -8.80 15.39
C ASP A 24 8.14 -7.35 14.87
N LYS A 25 8.60 -7.17 13.62
CA LYS A 25 8.72 -5.86 12.97
C LYS A 25 7.35 -5.27 12.63
N LEU A 26 6.42 -6.10 12.18
CA LEU A 26 5.05 -5.67 11.91
C LEU A 26 4.35 -5.21 13.20
N LYS A 27 4.55 -5.92 14.32
CA LYS A 27 4.03 -5.51 15.63
C LYS A 27 4.66 -4.20 16.11
N ALA A 28 5.98 -4.04 15.95
CA ALA A 28 6.67 -2.80 16.29
C ALA A 28 6.18 -1.62 15.43
N TYR A 29 5.93 -1.85 14.14
CA TYR A 29 5.35 -0.88 13.24
C TYR A 29 3.93 -0.47 13.66
N GLN A 30 3.06 -1.42 14.01
CA GLN A 30 1.72 -1.11 14.53
C GLN A 30 1.79 -0.23 15.79
N ALA A 31 2.69 -0.56 16.72
CA ALA A 31 2.88 0.25 17.94
C ALA A 31 3.41 1.66 17.60
N HIS A 32 4.29 1.78 16.61
CA HIS A 32 4.76 3.06 16.14
C HIS A 32 3.64 3.91 15.53
N VAL A 33 2.78 3.33 14.68
CA VAL A 33 1.61 4.02 14.11
C VAL A 33 0.68 4.51 15.21
N ALA A 34 0.36 3.65 16.19
CA ALA A 34 -0.45 4.04 17.35
C ALA A 34 0.19 5.23 18.08
N LYS A 35 1.51 5.21 18.29
CA LYS A 35 2.20 6.30 18.98
C LYS A 35 2.16 7.61 18.20
N VAL A 36 2.31 7.57 16.88
CA VAL A 36 2.22 8.76 16.03
C VAL A 36 0.80 9.35 16.06
N LEU A 37 -0.23 8.50 16.06
CA LEU A 37 -1.63 8.93 16.19
C LEU A 37 -1.93 9.55 17.57
N GLU A 38 -1.39 8.98 18.65
CA GLU A 38 -1.48 9.62 19.96
C GLU A 38 -0.84 11.01 19.97
N LEU A 39 0.34 11.13 19.36
CA LEU A 39 1.06 12.41 19.27
C LEU A 39 0.34 13.45 18.41
N SER A 40 -0.56 13.03 17.51
CA SER A 40 -1.43 13.94 16.76
C SER A 40 -2.71 14.33 17.50
N GLY A 41 -2.93 13.82 18.72
CA GLY A 41 -4.07 14.14 19.58
C GLY A 41 -5.20 13.12 19.60
N VAL A 42 -5.03 11.95 18.95
CA VAL A 42 -6.00 10.86 19.02
C VAL A 42 -5.94 10.19 20.40
N ALA A 43 -7.10 9.88 20.99
CA ALA A 43 -7.14 9.15 22.26
C ALA A 43 -6.47 7.78 22.13
N ALA A 44 -5.72 7.34 23.15
CA ALA A 44 -4.90 6.12 23.07
C ALA A 44 -5.67 4.86 22.65
N ALA A 45 -6.91 4.70 23.11
CA ALA A 45 -7.78 3.58 22.71
C ALA A 45 -8.14 3.63 21.21
N ASP A 46 -8.45 4.81 20.69
CA ASP A 46 -8.77 5.01 19.27
C ASP A 46 -7.51 4.88 18.41
N ALA A 47 -6.37 5.39 18.88
CA ALA A 47 -5.09 5.28 18.20
C ALA A 47 -4.66 3.81 18.04
N ALA A 48 -4.84 2.98 19.07
CA ALA A 48 -4.57 1.55 19.01
C ALA A 48 -5.44 0.84 17.97
N LYS A 49 -6.75 1.16 17.95
CA LYS A 49 -7.69 0.60 16.97
C LYS A 49 -7.37 1.04 15.54
N GLN A 50 -7.13 2.33 15.34
CA GLN A 50 -6.77 2.89 14.03
C GLN A 50 -5.45 2.30 13.51
N ALA A 51 -4.45 2.10 14.38
CA ALA A 51 -3.20 1.45 13.99
C ALA A 51 -3.39 0.00 13.54
N GLU A 52 -4.28 -0.75 14.21
CA GLU A 52 -4.66 -2.10 13.77
C GLU A 52 -5.34 -2.06 12.38
N ASP A 53 -6.26 -1.12 12.17
CA ASP A 53 -6.97 -0.96 10.90
C ASP A 53 -6.01 -0.55 9.76
N VAL A 54 -5.03 0.32 10.04
CA VAL A 54 -3.95 0.67 9.11
C VAL A 54 -3.17 -0.57 8.71
N VAL A 55 -2.67 -1.35 9.67
CA VAL A 55 -1.89 -2.56 9.38
C VAL A 55 -2.72 -3.60 8.62
N LYS A 56 -4.00 -3.77 8.95
CA LYS A 56 -4.91 -4.65 8.20
C LYS A 56 -5.08 -4.20 6.76
N PHE A 57 -5.28 -2.90 6.53
CA PHE A 57 -5.41 -2.34 5.20
C PHE A 57 -4.12 -2.50 4.40
N GLU A 58 -2.98 -2.12 4.97
CA GLU A 58 -1.67 -2.28 4.32
C GLU A 58 -1.35 -3.76 4.05
N THR A 59 -1.75 -4.69 4.93
CA THR A 59 -1.58 -6.14 4.69
C THR A 59 -2.39 -6.61 3.48
N ARG A 60 -3.62 -6.10 3.30
CA ARG A 60 -4.42 -6.38 2.10
C ARG A 60 -3.74 -5.84 0.85
N LEU A 61 -3.20 -4.62 0.93
CA LEU A 61 -2.50 -3.97 -0.17
C LEU A 61 -1.19 -4.70 -0.52
N ALA A 62 -0.44 -5.14 0.48
CA ALA A 62 0.79 -5.90 0.31
C ALA A 62 0.55 -7.23 -0.42
N LYS A 63 -0.56 -7.92 -0.11
CA LYS A 63 -0.96 -9.16 -0.81
C LYS A 63 -1.33 -8.95 -2.29
N ALA A 64 -1.79 -7.75 -2.65
CA ALA A 64 -2.09 -7.37 -4.03
C ALA A 64 -0.88 -6.76 -4.76
N SER A 65 0.19 -6.46 -4.05
CA SER A 65 1.40 -5.81 -4.56
C SER A 65 2.47 -6.84 -4.92
N LYS A 66 3.46 -6.43 -5.71
CA LYS A 66 4.65 -7.25 -5.99
C LYS A 66 5.78 -6.95 -5.02
N SER A 67 6.50 -7.98 -4.61
CA SER A 67 7.73 -7.80 -3.84
C SER A 67 8.81 -7.14 -4.71
N ARG A 68 9.78 -6.48 -4.08
CA ARG A 68 10.92 -5.89 -4.78
C ARG A 68 11.72 -6.92 -5.58
N VAL A 69 11.77 -8.15 -5.07
CA VAL A 69 12.43 -9.28 -5.74
C VAL A 69 11.69 -9.66 -7.02
N GLU A 70 10.36 -9.79 -6.98
CA GLU A 70 9.55 -10.06 -8.19
C GLU A 70 9.74 -8.97 -9.24
N LEU A 71 9.64 -7.70 -8.82
CA LEU A 71 9.86 -6.55 -9.72
C LEU A 71 11.26 -6.58 -10.33
N SER A 72 12.31 -6.84 -9.53
CA SER A 72 13.68 -6.87 -10.03
C SER A 72 13.96 -8.00 -11.03
N ARG A 73 13.21 -9.10 -10.96
CA ARG A 73 13.41 -10.29 -11.80
C ARG A 73 12.65 -10.23 -13.12
N ASN A 74 11.55 -9.48 -13.18
CA ASN A 74 10.72 -9.40 -14.37
C ASN A 74 10.57 -7.94 -14.83
N VAL A 75 11.40 -7.55 -15.79
CA VAL A 75 11.41 -6.21 -16.38
C VAL A 75 10.10 -5.86 -17.10
N GLU A 76 9.37 -6.87 -17.60
CA GLU A 76 8.10 -6.67 -18.30
C GLU A 76 7.02 -6.10 -17.39
N LEU A 77 7.12 -6.33 -16.07
CA LEU A 77 6.19 -5.77 -15.09
C LEU A 77 6.23 -4.23 -15.02
N PHE A 78 7.30 -3.60 -15.51
CA PHE A 78 7.44 -2.13 -15.52
C PHE A 78 6.83 -1.47 -16.76
N TYR A 79 6.59 -2.22 -17.84
CA TYR A 79 6.19 -1.63 -19.12
C TYR A 79 4.83 -2.15 -19.59
N ASN A 80 3.78 -1.51 -19.08
CA ASN A 80 2.39 -1.82 -19.40
C ASN A 80 1.66 -0.57 -19.93
N PRO A 81 1.96 -0.10 -21.15
CA PRO A 81 1.28 1.06 -21.72
C PRO A 81 -0.20 0.73 -21.98
N VAL A 82 -1.09 1.57 -21.46
CA VAL A 82 -2.54 1.47 -21.67
C VAL A 82 -3.11 2.83 -22.06
N THR A 83 -4.22 2.82 -22.79
CA THR A 83 -5.00 4.05 -23.02
C THR A 83 -5.77 4.43 -21.76
N LEU A 84 -6.21 5.69 -21.63
CA LEU A 84 -7.07 6.11 -20.51
C LEU A 84 -8.37 5.29 -20.46
N ALA A 85 -8.95 4.99 -21.61
CA ALA A 85 -10.17 4.17 -21.70
C ALA A 85 -9.96 2.73 -21.21
N ASP A 86 -8.79 2.13 -21.49
CA ASP A 86 -8.48 0.78 -21.00
C ASP A 86 -8.09 0.79 -19.52
N ALA A 87 -7.43 1.86 -19.05
CA ALA A 87 -7.17 2.05 -17.62
C ALA A 87 -8.48 2.12 -16.81
N ASP A 88 -9.48 2.88 -17.28
CA ASP A 88 -10.80 2.96 -16.64
C ASP A 88 -11.52 1.61 -16.59
N LYS A 89 -11.39 0.77 -17.63
CA LYS A 89 -11.94 -0.60 -17.63
C LYS A 89 -11.24 -1.51 -16.61
N LEU A 90 -9.91 -1.36 -16.46
CA LEU A 90 -9.11 -2.15 -15.52
C LEU A 90 -9.36 -1.74 -14.06
N THR A 91 -9.66 -0.47 -13.81
CA THR A 91 -9.92 0.07 -12.48
C THR A 91 -11.32 0.67 -12.38
N PRO A 92 -12.40 -0.13 -12.37
CA PRO A 92 -13.77 0.38 -12.45
C PRO A 92 -14.18 1.29 -11.26
N ASN A 93 -13.44 1.21 -10.16
CA ASN A 93 -13.66 2.04 -8.96
C ASN A 93 -12.82 3.34 -8.95
N PHE A 94 -12.04 3.62 -10.00
CA PHE A 94 -11.21 4.81 -10.12
C PHE A 94 -11.12 5.26 -11.59
N SER A 95 -11.64 6.45 -11.90
CA SER A 95 -11.56 6.99 -13.26
C SER A 95 -10.28 7.79 -13.47
N TRP A 96 -9.38 7.25 -14.27
CA TRP A 96 -8.21 7.95 -14.82
C TRP A 96 -8.63 9.06 -15.77
N THR A 97 -9.71 8.86 -16.54
CA THR A 97 -10.23 9.90 -17.43
C THR A 97 -10.63 11.14 -16.63
N GLU A 98 -11.40 11.00 -15.54
CA GLU A 98 -11.73 12.14 -14.69
C GLU A 98 -10.50 12.73 -13.98
N PHE A 99 -9.59 11.88 -13.49
CA PHE A 99 -8.38 12.34 -12.81
C PHE A 99 -7.49 13.25 -13.69
N PHE A 100 -7.40 12.97 -15.00
CA PHE A 100 -6.61 13.76 -15.94
C PHE A 100 -7.40 14.85 -16.67
N LYS A 101 -8.71 14.99 -16.43
CA LYS A 101 -9.48 16.14 -16.91
C LYS A 101 -8.98 17.40 -16.19
N ARG A 102 -8.80 18.46 -16.97
CA ARG A 102 -8.48 19.80 -16.45
C ARG A 102 -9.74 20.56 -16.10
#